data_AF-A0A6P8J0F3-F1
#
_entry.id   AF-A0A6P8J0F3-F1
#
_cell.length_a   1.000
_cell.length_b   1.000
_cell.length_c   1.000
_cell.angle_alpha   90.00
_cell.angle_beta   90.00
_cell.angle_gamma   90.00
#
_symmetry.space_group_name_H-M   'P 1'
#
loop_
_entity.id
_entity.type
_entity.pdbx_description
1 polymer ?
#
loop_
_entity_poly.entity_id
_entity_poly.type
_entity_poly.pdbx_seq_one_letter_code
_entity_poly.pdbx_strand_id
1 'polypeptide(L)'
;MEVLPSEVYQNIDAIAHGQDGTLAVASSSMTGRIWNGSLWTFKDASTAPDPEYSSGRACTEAGINDVQWLDSSRMVVGLDDGSVEIWAQTGSLPGLENLASLTEHDDIVSSVSVDCARKRIISGSRDRSIKLWDLNSEQCMITYKGGLGLNYLINH
;
A
#
# COMPACT_ATOMS: atom_id res chain seq x y z
N MET A 1 6.81 -23.35 13.91
CA MET A 1 5.48 -22.69 13.86
C MET A 1 5.67 -21.44 13.02
N GLU A 2 4.88 -21.28 11.97
CA GLU A 2 4.89 -20.08 11.14
C GLU A 2 4.30 -18.93 11.96
N VAL A 3 5.03 -17.82 12.07
CA VAL A 3 4.56 -16.63 12.79
C VAL A 3 3.66 -15.87 11.83
N LEU A 4 2.36 -15.81 12.12
CA LEU A 4 1.43 -15.02 11.33
C LEU A 4 1.75 -13.51 11.50
N PRO A 5 1.54 -12.69 10.45
CA PRO A 5 1.48 -11.25 10.62
C PRO A 5 0.51 -10.91 11.76
N SER A 6 0.88 -9.93 12.57
CA SER A 6 0.41 -9.83 13.95
C SER A 6 -1.10 -9.78 14.06
N GLU A 7 -1.82 -9.03 13.22
CA GLU A 7 -3.23 -8.72 13.53
C GLU A 7 -4.06 -8.27 12.30
N VAL A 8 -4.92 -9.13 11.74
CA VAL A 8 -6.03 -8.67 10.84
C VAL A 8 -7.12 -7.93 11.64
N TYR A 9 -7.30 -8.27 12.92
CA TYR A 9 -8.57 -8.08 13.62
C TYR A 9 -8.74 -6.77 14.41
N GLN A 10 -7.73 -5.90 14.48
CA GLN A 10 -7.78 -4.73 15.37
C GLN A 10 -8.38 -3.51 14.69
N ASN A 11 -7.63 -2.92 13.75
CA ASN A 11 -8.04 -1.71 13.06
C ASN A 11 -7.94 -1.95 11.55
N ILE A 12 -9.08 -1.98 10.87
CA ILE A 12 -9.12 -2.06 9.40
C ILE A 12 -8.99 -0.63 8.88
N ASP A 13 -7.85 -0.32 8.28
CA ASP A 13 -7.55 1.01 7.78
C ASP A 13 -8.04 1.20 6.35
N ALA A 14 -7.87 0.17 5.52
CA ALA A 14 -8.27 0.21 4.12
C ALA A 14 -8.63 -1.17 3.56
N ILE A 15 -9.48 -1.18 2.54
CA ILE A 15 -9.86 -2.38 1.78
C ILE A 15 -9.82 -2.06 0.29
N ALA A 16 -9.43 -3.04 -0.53
CA ALA A 16 -9.45 -2.89 -1.98
C ALA A 16 -9.95 -4.16 -2.65
N HIS A 17 -10.88 -4.00 -3.58
CA HIS A 17 -11.43 -5.11 -4.35
C HIS A 17 -10.69 -5.27 -5.68
N GLY A 18 -10.13 -6.45 -5.92
CA GLY A 18 -9.48 -6.82 -7.17
C GLY A 18 -10.50 -7.06 -8.27
N GLN A 19 -10.06 -7.02 -9.53
CA GLN A 19 -10.94 -7.30 -10.67
C GLN A 19 -11.35 -8.78 -10.75
N ASP A 20 -10.58 -9.66 -10.13
CA ASP A 20 -10.78 -11.10 -10.06
C ASP A 20 -11.66 -11.54 -8.87
N GLY A 21 -12.12 -10.59 -8.05
CA GLY A 21 -12.88 -10.88 -6.83
C GLY A 21 -12.02 -10.98 -5.57
N THR A 22 -10.69 -10.90 -5.68
CA THR A 22 -9.80 -10.96 -4.52
C THR A 22 -9.93 -9.68 -3.69
N LEU A 23 -10.21 -9.82 -2.41
CA LEU A 23 -10.25 -8.71 -1.47
C LEU A 23 -8.87 -8.53 -0.83
N ALA A 24 -8.32 -7.32 -0.90
CA ALA A 24 -7.20 -6.89 -0.09
C ALA A 24 -7.72 -6.18 1.16
N VAL A 25 -7.11 -6.48 2.30
CA VAL A 25 -7.42 -5.88 3.60
C VAL A 25 -6.11 -5.37 4.19
N ALA A 26 -6.05 -4.09 4.47
CA ALA A 26 -4.97 -3.46 5.21
C ALA A 26 -5.44 -3.16 6.63
N SER A 27 -4.66 -3.60 7.59
CA SER A 27 -4.87 -3.33 9.00
C SER A 27 -3.59 -2.80 9.62
N SER A 28 -3.71 -2.00 10.66
CA SER A 28 -2.56 -1.57 11.44
C SER A 28 -2.82 -1.75 12.92
N SER A 29 -1.75 -1.95 13.68
CA SER A 29 -1.83 -2.06 15.12
C SER A 29 -0.61 -1.50 15.82
N MET A 30 -0.80 -1.10 17.07
CA MET A 30 0.28 -0.72 17.95
C MET A 30 0.86 -1.97 18.62
N THR A 31 2.00 -2.45 18.16
CA THR A 31 2.75 -3.51 18.86
C THR A 31 3.82 -2.86 19.74
N GLY A 32 3.54 -2.73 21.04
CA GLY A 32 4.44 -2.05 21.97
C GLY A 32 4.47 -0.53 21.76
N ARG A 33 5.52 -0.02 21.12
CA ARG A 33 5.71 1.42 20.77
C ARG A 33 5.81 1.67 19.26
N ILE A 34 5.67 0.63 18.46
CA ILE A 34 5.77 0.70 17.01
C ILE A 34 4.38 0.47 16.45
N TRP A 35 4.00 1.28 15.47
CA TRP A 35 2.78 1.12 14.71
C TRP A 35 3.11 0.36 13.44
N ASN A 36 2.67 -0.89 13.35
CA ASN A 36 2.95 -1.78 12.22
C ASN A 36 1.68 -2.01 11.41
N GLY A 37 1.82 -2.07 10.10
CA GLY A 37 0.76 -2.50 9.20
C GLY A 37 0.84 -3.99 8.89
N SER A 38 -0.29 -4.55 8.50
CA SER A 38 -0.43 -5.90 7.99
C SER A 38 -1.33 -5.88 6.76
N LEU A 39 -0.87 -6.51 5.69
CA LEU A 39 -1.59 -6.65 4.44
C LEU A 39 -2.06 -8.08 4.29
N TRP A 40 -3.32 -8.26 3.91
CA TRP A 40 -3.95 -9.56 3.74
C TRP A 40 -4.73 -9.59 2.43
N THR A 41 -4.78 -10.76 1.80
CA THR A 41 -5.61 -11.00 0.62
C THR A 41 -6.51 -12.21 0.84
N PHE A 42 -7.71 -12.15 0.26
CA PHE A 42 -8.72 -13.20 0.33
C PHE A 42 -9.34 -13.39 -1.05
N LYS A 43 -9.19 -14.58 -1.66
CA LYS A 43 -9.79 -14.89 -2.96
C LYS A 43 -11.32 -14.87 -2.96
N ASP A 44 -11.91 -15.12 -1.78
CA ASP A 44 -13.34 -15.02 -1.55
C ASP A 44 -13.57 -13.96 -0.46
N ALA A 45 -14.22 -12.86 -0.82
CA ALA A 45 -14.49 -11.77 0.12
C ALA A 45 -15.38 -12.21 1.31
N SER A 46 -16.14 -13.31 1.17
CA SER A 46 -17.01 -13.81 2.24
C SER A 46 -16.24 -14.53 3.37
N THR A 47 -14.99 -14.91 3.13
CA THR A 47 -14.12 -15.55 4.14
C THR A 47 -13.24 -14.55 4.88
N ALA A 48 -13.17 -13.30 4.42
CA ALA A 48 -12.48 -12.25 5.14
C ALA A 48 -13.22 -11.88 6.43
N PRO A 49 -12.52 -11.53 7.53
CA PRO A 49 -11.07 -11.40 7.66
C PRO A 49 -10.37 -12.62 8.31
N ASP A 50 -10.89 -13.84 8.14
CA ASP A 50 -10.35 -15.03 8.84
C ASP A 50 -8.97 -15.46 8.28
N PRO A 51 -7.88 -15.37 9.07
CA PRO A 51 -6.51 -15.68 8.63
C PRO A 51 -6.34 -17.07 8.02
N GLU A 52 -7.16 -18.04 8.43
CA GLU A 52 -7.09 -19.42 7.88
C GLU A 52 -7.40 -19.45 6.38
N TYR A 53 -8.22 -18.51 5.90
CA TYR A 53 -8.60 -18.40 4.49
C TYR A 53 -7.82 -17.33 3.72
N SER A 54 -6.79 -16.74 4.36
CA SER A 54 -5.93 -15.76 3.68
C SER A 54 -5.14 -16.41 2.54
N SER A 55 -5.21 -15.81 1.35
CA SER A 55 -4.45 -16.24 0.17
C SER A 55 -3.06 -15.63 0.09
N GLY A 56 -2.78 -14.58 0.88
CA GLY A 56 -1.51 -13.87 0.90
C GLY A 56 -1.49 -12.91 2.08
N ARG A 57 -0.32 -12.76 2.71
CA ARG A 57 -0.16 -11.92 3.89
C ARG A 57 1.28 -11.40 4.04
N ALA A 58 1.43 -10.21 4.62
CA ALA A 58 2.71 -9.63 4.99
C ALA A 58 2.56 -8.56 6.09
N CYS A 59 3.67 -8.23 6.76
CA CYS A 59 3.78 -7.04 7.60
C CYS A 59 4.51 -5.94 6.85
N THR A 60 4.12 -4.69 7.11
CA THR A 60 4.89 -3.49 6.76
C THR A 60 5.62 -2.99 8.01
N GLU A 61 6.69 -2.22 7.84
CA GLU A 61 7.44 -1.63 8.97
C GLU A 61 6.80 -0.33 9.52
N ALA A 62 5.64 0.04 8.97
CA ALA A 62 4.90 1.28 9.20
C ALA A 62 3.40 1.04 9.04
N GLY A 63 2.56 1.93 9.58
CA GLY A 63 1.10 1.83 9.46
C GLY A 63 0.59 2.02 8.05
N ILE A 64 -0.45 1.30 7.68
CA ILE A 64 -1.08 1.43 6.35
C ILE A 64 -2.25 2.41 6.45
N ASN A 65 -2.29 3.39 5.55
CA ASN A 65 -3.39 4.35 5.45
C ASN A 65 -4.31 4.06 4.26
N ASP A 66 -3.76 3.50 3.18
CA ASP A 66 -4.53 3.24 1.96
C ASP A 66 -3.91 2.08 1.17
N VAL A 67 -4.75 1.35 0.44
CA VAL A 67 -4.33 0.22 -0.41
C VAL A 67 -5.14 0.23 -1.70
N GLN A 68 -4.47 -0.02 -2.83
CA GLN A 68 -5.14 -0.16 -4.12
C GLN A 68 -4.50 -1.23 -4.99
N TRP A 69 -5.33 -2.00 -5.69
CA TRP A 69 -4.85 -2.95 -6.69
C TRP A 69 -4.25 -2.23 -7.90
N LEU A 70 -2.98 -2.54 -8.18
CA LEU A 70 -2.31 -2.17 -9.42
C LEU A 70 -2.75 -3.10 -10.55
N ASP A 71 -2.81 -4.40 -10.28
CA ASP A 71 -3.31 -5.40 -11.22
C ASP A 71 -3.90 -6.62 -10.48
N SER A 72 -3.96 -7.79 -11.10
CA SER A 72 -4.51 -9.01 -10.48
C SER A 72 -3.61 -9.62 -9.40
N SER A 73 -2.38 -9.15 -9.27
CA SER A 73 -1.35 -9.75 -8.39
C SER A 73 -0.55 -8.74 -7.60
N ARG A 74 -0.60 -7.46 -7.98
CA ARG A 74 0.17 -6.37 -7.35
C ARG A 74 -0.76 -5.33 -6.75
N MET A 75 -0.33 -4.78 -5.63
CA MET A 75 -1.00 -3.72 -4.88
C MET A 75 -0.03 -2.58 -4.59
N VAL A 76 -0.58 -1.39 -4.47
CA VAL A 76 0.10 -0.19 -4.00
C VAL A 76 -0.42 0.13 -2.61
N VAL A 77 0.49 0.43 -1.69
CA VAL A 77 0.20 0.68 -0.27
C VAL A 77 0.80 2.02 0.12
N GLY A 78 0.00 2.89 0.74
CA GLY A 78 0.46 4.15 1.31
C GLY A 78 0.70 4.03 2.82
N LEU A 79 1.89 4.40 3.29
CA LEU A 79 2.32 4.21 4.67
C LEU A 79 2.43 5.53 5.46
N ASP A 80 2.42 5.41 6.79
CA ASP A 80 2.48 6.54 7.72
C ASP A 80 3.89 7.15 7.88
N ASP A 81 4.93 6.45 7.45
CA ASP A 81 6.32 6.93 7.41
C ASP A 81 6.66 7.77 6.16
N GLY A 82 5.71 7.92 5.23
CA GLY A 82 5.91 8.60 3.95
C GLY A 82 6.22 7.66 2.79
N SER A 83 6.31 6.36 3.03
CA SER A 83 6.60 5.39 1.97
C SER A 83 5.36 5.06 1.13
N VAL A 84 5.57 4.90 -0.18
CA VAL A 84 4.61 4.22 -1.08
C VAL A 84 5.22 2.90 -1.49
N GLU A 85 4.59 1.79 -1.14
CA GLU A 85 5.14 0.46 -1.38
C GLU A 85 4.33 -0.32 -2.41
N ILE A 86 5.02 -1.16 -3.18
CA ILE A 86 4.41 -2.08 -4.14
C ILE A 86 4.56 -3.50 -3.63
N TRP A 87 3.44 -4.17 -3.42
CA TRP A 87 3.41 -5.53 -2.88
C TRP A 87 2.84 -6.49 -3.91
N ALA A 88 3.40 -7.70 -3.98
CA ALA A 88 2.94 -8.73 -4.90
C ALA A 88 2.84 -10.10 -4.24
N GLN A 89 1.89 -10.91 -4.69
CA GLN A 89 1.86 -12.32 -4.32
C GLN A 89 2.95 -13.09 -5.05
N THR A 90 3.80 -13.80 -4.31
CA THR A 90 4.89 -14.61 -4.87
C THR A 90 4.71 -16.10 -4.56
N GLY A 91 4.92 -16.92 -5.58
CA GLY A 91 4.94 -18.38 -5.44
C GLY A 91 3.62 -19.04 -5.03
N SER A 92 3.74 -20.15 -4.30
CA SER A 92 2.63 -21.05 -3.94
C SER A 92 2.27 -21.03 -2.45
N LEU A 93 2.82 -20.09 -1.69
CA LEU A 93 2.56 -19.90 -0.26
C LEU A 93 1.75 -18.61 -0.04
N PRO A 94 1.07 -18.46 1.11
CA PRO A 94 0.46 -17.19 1.48
C PRO A 94 1.57 -16.21 1.90
N GLY A 95 2.21 -15.60 0.91
CA GLY A 95 3.24 -14.58 1.11
C GLY A 95 3.02 -13.41 0.15
N LEU A 96 3.12 -12.20 0.68
CA LEU A 96 3.28 -11.01 -0.12
C LEU A 96 4.73 -10.54 0.04
N GLU A 97 5.35 -10.16 -1.07
CA GLU A 97 6.69 -9.58 -1.09
C GLU A 97 6.60 -8.11 -1.48
N ASN A 98 7.38 -7.28 -0.80
CA ASN A 98 7.61 -5.91 -1.21
C ASN A 98 8.55 -5.93 -2.43
N LEU A 99 8.06 -5.40 -3.55
CA LEU A 99 8.80 -5.27 -4.79
C LEU A 99 9.55 -3.93 -4.89
N ALA A 100 9.01 -2.87 -4.30
CA ALA A 100 9.59 -1.53 -4.30
C ALA A 100 9.05 -0.69 -3.13
N SER A 101 9.90 0.18 -2.58
CA SER A 101 9.53 1.21 -1.61
C SER A 101 9.97 2.58 -2.11
N LEU A 102 8.99 3.46 -2.35
CA LEU A 102 9.18 4.81 -2.87
C LEU A 102 9.11 5.82 -1.72
N THR A 103 10.27 6.23 -1.21
CA THR A 103 10.41 6.93 0.09
C THR A 103 10.75 8.42 -0.05
N GLU A 104 10.02 9.16 -0.89
CA GLU A 104 10.27 10.61 -1.07
C GLU A 104 9.27 11.54 -0.38
N HIS A 105 8.15 11.06 0.17
CA HIS A 105 7.29 11.93 0.97
C HIS A 105 7.93 12.18 2.33
N ASP A 106 7.76 13.41 2.85
CA ASP A 106 8.35 13.83 4.13
C ASP A 106 7.38 13.63 5.31
N ASP A 107 6.18 13.08 5.06
CA ASP A 107 5.11 12.85 6.03
C ASP A 107 4.13 11.78 5.49
N ILE A 108 3.17 11.38 6.33
CA ILE A 108 2.16 10.34 6.09
C ILE A 108 1.57 10.40 4.68
N VAL A 109 1.67 9.30 3.94
CA VAL A 109 0.91 9.10 2.70
C VAL A 109 -0.53 8.78 3.08
N SER A 110 -1.43 9.71 2.81
CA SER A 110 -2.84 9.59 3.21
C SER A 110 -3.72 8.91 2.17
N SER A 111 -3.28 8.85 0.90
CA SER A 111 -3.99 8.11 -0.15
C SER A 111 -3.08 7.78 -1.33
N VAL A 112 -3.38 6.67 -1.99
CA VAL A 112 -2.72 6.21 -3.21
C VAL A 112 -3.73 5.95 -4.32
N SER A 113 -3.31 6.18 -5.56
CA SER A 113 -4.11 5.92 -6.75
C SER A 113 -3.25 5.41 -7.90
N VAL A 114 -3.81 4.57 -8.76
CA VAL A 114 -3.18 3.99 -9.94
C VAL A 114 -3.88 4.52 -11.18
N ASP A 115 -3.10 4.94 -12.17
CA ASP A 115 -3.68 5.44 -13.41
C ASP A 115 -4.37 4.34 -14.24
N CYS A 116 -5.28 4.72 -15.14
CA CYS A 116 -6.02 3.73 -15.94
C CYS A 116 -5.12 2.84 -16.81
N ALA A 117 -3.95 3.33 -17.18
CA ALA A 117 -2.96 2.57 -17.95
C ALA A 117 -2.13 1.61 -17.07
N ARG A 118 -2.23 1.68 -15.74
CA ARG A 118 -1.46 0.91 -14.76
C ARG A 118 0.05 1.04 -14.93
N LYS A 119 0.48 2.25 -15.27
CA LYS A 119 1.89 2.61 -15.47
C LYS A 119 2.39 3.64 -14.47
N ARG A 120 1.47 4.30 -13.76
CA ARG A 120 1.80 5.36 -12.83
C ARG A 120 1.04 5.22 -11.53
N ILE A 121 1.71 5.59 -10.45
CA ILE A 121 1.13 5.76 -9.13
C ILE A 121 1.00 7.26 -8.88
N ILE A 122 -0.08 7.66 -8.21
CA ILE A 122 -0.30 8.99 -7.66
C ILE A 122 -0.44 8.82 -6.16
N SER A 123 0.31 9.57 -5.37
CA SER A 123 0.19 9.58 -3.91
C SER A 123 -0.06 10.99 -3.41
N GLY A 124 -0.91 11.10 -2.38
CA GLY A 124 -1.12 12.34 -1.63
C GLY A 124 -0.60 12.18 -0.20
N SER A 125 0.09 13.20 0.31
CA SER A 125 0.69 13.17 1.65
C SER A 125 0.32 14.40 2.49
N ARG A 126 0.42 14.21 3.81
CA ARG A 126 0.34 15.29 4.80
C ARG A 126 1.51 16.29 4.73
N ASP A 127 2.56 15.97 3.98
CA ASP A 127 3.66 16.89 3.66
C ASP A 127 3.21 18.06 2.76
N ARG A 128 1.91 18.06 2.38
CA ARG A 128 1.23 19.00 1.49
C ARG A 128 1.67 18.85 0.05
N SER A 129 2.02 17.64 -0.37
CA SER A 129 2.36 17.34 -1.76
C SER A 129 1.58 16.17 -2.34
N ILE A 130 1.49 16.19 -3.67
CA ILE A 130 1.06 15.06 -4.49
C ILE A 130 2.26 14.64 -5.33
N LYS A 131 2.60 13.35 -5.35
CA LYS A 131 3.67 12.81 -6.19
C LYS A 131 3.09 11.89 -7.26
N LEU A 132 3.68 11.97 -8.45
CA LEU A 132 3.41 11.08 -9.58
C LEU A 132 4.65 10.24 -9.84
N TRP A 133 4.49 8.93 -9.80
CA TRP A 133 5.58 7.96 -9.91
C TRP A 133 5.47 7.17 -11.22
N ASP A 134 6.59 6.90 -11.87
CA ASP A 134 6.66 5.93 -12.97
C ASP A 134 6.94 4.53 -12.42
N LEU A 135 6.12 3.55 -12.78
CA LEU A 135 6.25 2.17 -12.29
C LEU A 135 7.41 1.39 -12.91
N ASN A 136 7.95 1.83 -14.05
CA ASN A 136 9.05 1.10 -14.71
C ASN A 136 10.40 1.55 -14.17
N SER A 137 10.56 2.86 -13.93
CA SER A 137 11.79 3.41 -13.36
C SER A 137 11.76 3.49 -11.83
N GLU A 138 10.59 3.32 -11.20
CA GLU A 138 10.40 3.46 -9.75
C GLU A 138 10.82 4.84 -9.23
N GLN A 139 10.65 5.87 -10.07
CA GLN A 139 11.06 7.23 -9.77
C GLN A 139 9.87 8.18 -9.71
N CYS A 140 9.97 9.19 -8.83
CA CYS A 140 9.07 10.31 -8.79
C CYS A 140 9.31 11.21 -10.00
N MET A 141 8.33 11.30 -10.91
CA MET A 141 8.40 12.15 -12.08
C MET A 141 8.00 13.60 -11.77
N ILE A 142 6.95 13.78 -10.95
CA ILE A 142 6.39 15.10 -10.67
C ILE A 142 6.00 15.20 -9.21
N THR A 143 6.39 16.29 -8.57
CA THR A 143 5.90 16.68 -7.24
C THR A 143 5.08 17.98 -7.35
N TYR A 144 3.81 17.93 -6.97
CA TYR A 144 2.94 19.10 -6.84
C TYR A 144 2.89 19.53 -5.38
N LYS A 145 3.37 20.72 -5.03
CA LYS A 145 3.30 21.23 -3.65
C LYS A 145 2.14 22.19 -3.44
N GLY A 146 1.39 21.98 -2.37
CA GLY A 146 0.30 22.83 -1.90
C GLY A 146 0.79 23.95 -0.99
N GLY A 147 0.65 25.19 -1.45
CA GLY A 147 0.83 26.40 -0.64
C GLY A 147 0.77 27.67 -1.49
N LEU A 148 -0.27 28.50 -1.32
CA LEU A 148 -0.56 29.83 -1.94
C LEU A 148 -0.21 30.10 -3.43
N GLY A 149 0.27 29.10 -4.17
CA GLY A 149 0.60 29.11 -5.59
C GLY A 149 1.13 27.73 -5.92
N LEU A 150 0.39 26.96 -6.72
CA LEU A 150 0.79 25.61 -7.12
C LEU A 150 2.11 25.71 -7.90
N ASN A 151 3.20 25.25 -7.29
CA ASN A 151 4.45 25.00 -7.99
C ASN A 151 4.56 23.48 -8.20
N TYR A 152 4.81 23.06 -9.44
CA TYR A 152 5.14 21.67 -9.77
C TYR A 152 6.64 21.58 -10.09
N LEU A 153 7.31 20.61 -9.49
CA LEU A 153 8.70 20.25 -9.83
C LEU A 153 8.64 19.01 -10.73
N ILE A 154 9.22 19.11 -11.93
CA ILE A 154 9.44 17.96 -12.80
C ILE A 154 10.85 17.45 -12.50
N ASN A 155 10.95 16.22 -12.04
CA ASN A 155 12.23 15.54 -11.88
C ASN A 155 12.55 14.86 -13.23
N HIS A 156 13.77 15.06 -13.72
CA HIS A 156 14.28 14.48 -14.98
C HIS A 156 15.18 13.29 -14.71
#